data_AF-R5YT92-F1
#
_entry.id   AF-R5YT92-F1
#
_cell.length_a   1.000
_cell.length_b   1.000
_cell.length_c   1.000
_cell.angle_alpha   90.00
_cell.angle_beta   90.00
_cell.angle_gamma   90.00
#
_symmetry.space_group_name_H-M   'P 1'
#
loop_
_entity.id
_entity.type
_entity.pdbx_description
1 polymer ?
#
loop_
_entity_poly.entity_id
_entity_poly.type
_entity_poly.pdbx_seq_one_letter_code
_entity_poly.pdbx_strand_id
1 'polypeptide(L)'
;MILDIIAGTVSGILGAMGFGGGGILILYLTLYKDMPQAVSQGINLIFFIPSAILAIIFHIKNDLIDKKAALTYIGYGLIGVAFGFFLLNRLEDRTLRIIFAVILILVGAKDLLLPKKKK
;
A
#
# COMPACT_ATOMS: atom_id res chain seq x y z
N MET A 1 -17.18 -13.96 4.61
CA MET A 1 -16.69 -13.72 5.98
C MET A 1 -15.40 -14.47 6.27
N ILE A 2 -15.37 -15.81 6.22
CA ILE A 2 -14.14 -16.58 6.48
C ILE A 2 -13.01 -16.22 5.49
N LEU A 3 -13.33 -16.14 4.19
CA LEU A 3 -12.36 -15.74 3.16
C LEU A 3 -11.83 -14.31 3.35
N ASP A 4 -12.66 -13.38 3.82
CA ASP A 4 -12.25 -12.00 4.08
C ASP A 4 -11.23 -11.96 5.24
N ILE A 5 -11.47 -12.75 6.29
CA ILE A 5 -10.54 -12.90 7.43
C ILE A 5 -9.21 -13.52 6.97
N ILE A 6 -9.26 -14.58 6.16
CA ILE A 6 -8.06 -15.23 5.62
C ILE A 6 -7.27 -14.24 4.75
N ALA A 7 -7.92 -13.58 3.79
CA ALA A 7 -7.28 -12.62 2.90
C ALA A 7 -6.65 -11.46 3.68
N GLY A 8 -7.37 -10.89 4.65
CA GLY A 8 -6.87 -9.84 5.53
C GLY A 8 -5.68 -10.29 6.38
N THR A 9 -5.74 -11.51 6.92
CA THR A 9 -4.68 -12.07 7.77
C THR A 9 -3.41 -12.34 6.97
N VAL A 10 -3.53 -12.99 5.81
CA VAL A 10 -2.38 -13.27 4.91
C VAL A 10 -1.76 -11.97 4.42
N SER A 11 -2.58 -11.01 4.00
CA SER A 11 -2.11 -9.68 3.60
C SER A 11 -1.39 -8.97 4.76
N GLY A 12 -1.85 -9.18 6.00
CA GLY A 12 -1.29 -8.54 7.18
C GLY A 12 0.07 -9.11 7.54
N ILE A 13 0.19 -10.43 7.51
CA ILE A 13 1.46 -11.15 7.72
C ILE A 13 2.49 -10.70 6.67
N LEU A 14 2.11 -10.70 5.40
CA LEU A 14 3.00 -10.30 4.31
C LEU A 14 3.36 -8.81 4.38
N GLY A 15 2.42 -7.97 4.80
CA GLY A 15 2.67 -6.56 5.12
C GLY A 15 3.71 -6.39 6.23
N ALA A 16 3.54 -7.10 7.35
CA ALA A 16 4.44 -7.06 8.50
C ALA A 16 5.86 -7.59 8.18
N MET A 17 5.97 -8.56 7.27
CA MET A 17 7.25 -9.08 6.79
C MET A 17 7.98 -8.12 5.82
N GLY A 18 7.37 -6.98 5.46
CA GLY A 18 7.97 -6.00 4.55
C GLY A 18 7.81 -6.34 3.07
N PHE A 19 7.03 -7.36 2.71
CA PHE A 19 6.74 -7.73 1.32
C PHE A 19 5.68 -6.85 0.65
N GLY A 20 5.01 -5.98 1.41
CA GLY A 20 3.97 -5.08 0.87
C GLY A 20 2.63 -5.78 0.63
N GLY A 21 2.09 -6.45 1.67
CA GLY A 21 0.85 -7.24 1.59
C GLY A 21 -0.42 -6.50 1.16
N GLY A 22 -0.38 -5.17 1.05
CA GLY A 22 -1.50 -4.38 0.52
C GLY A 22 -1.85 -4.68 -0.93
N GLY A 23 -0.87 -5.07 -1.76
CA GLY A 23 -1.15 -5.49 -3.14
C GLY A 23 -2.08 -6.70 -3.21
N ILE A 24 -1.86 -7.69 -2.33
CA ILE A 24 -2.68 -8.91 -2.25
C ILE A 24 -4.10 -8.56 -1.76
N LEU A 25 -4.21 -7.71 -0.76
CA LEU A 25 -5.50 -7.25 -0.26
C LEU A 25 -6.31 -6.54 -1.35
N ILE A 26 -5.67 -5.63 -2.10
CA ILE A 26 -6.34 -4.93 -3.21
C ILE A 26 -6.81 -5.93 -4.26
N LEU A 27 -5.95 -6.87 -4.68
CA LEU A 27 -6.33 -7.90 -5.67
C LEU A 27 -7.52 -8.74 -5.21
N TYR A 28 -7.55 -9.13 -3.93
CA TYR A 28 -8.70 -9.82 -3.34
C TYR A 28 -9.98 -8.98 -3.42
N LEU A 29 -9.92 -7.72 -2.98
CA LEU A 29 -11.08 -6.83 -2.97
C LEU A 29 -11.58 -6.51 -4.40
N THR A 30 -10.69 -6.36 -5.37
CA THR A 30 -11.09 -6.02 -6.74
C THR A 30 -11.51 -7.23 -7.58
N LEU A 31 -10.81 -8.36 -7.48
CA LEU A 31 -11.06 -9.52 -8.34
C LEU A 31 -12.09 -10.48 -7.76
N TYR A 32 -12.10 -10.65 -6.44
CA TYR A 32 -13.01 -11.59 -5.77
C TYR A 32 -14.27 -10.91 -5.24
N LYS A 33 -14.14 -9.71 -4.66
CA LYS A 33 -15.28 -8.96 -4.10
C LYS A 33 -15.91 -7.98 -5.10
N ASP A 34 -15.35 -7.87 -6.30
CA ASP A 34 -15.77 -6.95 -7.37
C ASP A 34 -15.94 -5.50 -6.89
N MET A 35 -15.13 -5.09 -5.92
CA MET A 35 -15.22 -3.74 -5.36
C MET A 35 -14.65 -2.70 -6.34
N PRO A 36 -15.17 -1.46 -6.31
CA PRO A 36 -14.54 -0.35 -7.00
C PRO A 36 -13.10 -0.18 -6.54
N GLN A 37 -12.20 0.06 -7.49
CA GLN A 37 -10.77 0.20 -7.27
C GLN A 37 -10.46 1.29 -6.26
N ALA A 38 -11.16 2.43 -6.33
CA ALA A 38 -10.99 3.54 -5.39
C ALA A 38 -11.32 3.11 -3.93
N VAL A 39 -12.39 2.34 -3.75
CA VAL A 39 -12.80 1.85 -2.42
C VAL A 39 -11.80 0.81 -1.91
N SER A 40 -11.35 -0.11 -2.76
CA SER A 40 -10.33 -1.10 -2.39
C SER A 40 -9.01 -0.45 -1.96
N GLN A 41 -8.57 0.61 -2.65
CA GLN A 41 -7.39 1.38 -2.27
C GLN A 41 -7.59 2.09 -0.92
N GLY A 42 -8.77 2.66 -0.68
CA GLY A 42 -9.12 3.28 0.61
C GLY A 42 -9.09 2.28 1.78
N ILE A 43 -9.67 1.09 1.59
CA ILE A 43 -9.62 0.01 2.58
C ILE A 43 -8.16 -0.39 2.85
N ASN A 44 -7.35 -0.50 1.80
CA ASN A 44 -5.94 -0.83 1.93
C ASN A 44 -5.15 0.24 2.73
N LEU A 45 -5.48 1.53 2.60
CA LEU A 45 -4.85 2.57 3.43
C LEU A 45 -5.19 2.41 4.91
N ILE A 46 -6.47 2.17 5.23
CA ILE A 46 -6.92 1.93 6.61
C ILE A 46 -6.25 0.68 7.19
N PHE A 47 -6.12 -0.36 6.36
CA PHE A 47 -5.49 -1.62 6.73
C PHE A 47 -4.04 -1.45 7.22
N PHE A 48 -3.29 -0.47 6.71
CA PHE A 48 -1.93 -0.19 7.16
C PHE A 48 -1.83 0.63 8.46
N ILE A 49 -2.92 1.27 8.92
CA ILE A 49 -2.87 2.14 10.11
C ILE A 49 -2.35 1.42 11.37
N PRO A 50 -2.84 0.23 11.74
CA PRO A 50 -2.35 -0.47 12.94
C PRO A 50 -0.87 -0.81 12.84
N SER A 51 -0.41 -1.26 11.66
CA SER A 51 0.99 -1.58 11.40
C SER A 51 1.87 -0.33 11.48
N ALA A 52 1.42 0.78 10.91
CA ALA A 52 2.13 2.06 10.96
C ALA A 52 2.26 2.59 12.40
N ILE A 53 1.20 2.49 13.21
CA ILE A 53 1.24 2.89 14.63
C ILE A 53 2.29 2.07 15.38
N LEU A 54 2.26 0.74 15.25
CA LEU A 54 3.24 -0.13 15.91
C LEU A 54 4.65 0.18 15.43
N ALA A 55 4.85 0.35 14.12
CA ALA A 55 6.15 0.72 13.56
C ALA A 55 6.67 2.03 14.18
N ILE A 56 5.85 3.07 14.25
CA ILE A 56 6.23 4.36 14.86
C ILE A 56 6.61 4.17 16.34
N ILE A 57 5.80 3.46 17.13
CA ILE A 57 6.09 3.21 18.55
C ILE A 57 7.44 2.53 18.73
N PHE A 58 7.71 1.45 17.98
CA PHE A 58 8.99 0.74 18.09
C PHE A 58 10.17 1.56 17.60
N HIS A 59 10.03 2.33 16.53
CA HIS A 59 11.12 3.16 16.01
C HIS A 59 11.43 4.34 16.95
N ILE A 60 10.43 4.96 17.57
CA ILE A 60 10.65 5.98 18.60
C ILE A 60 11.37 5.38 19.81
N LYS A 61 10.91 4.22 20.30
CA LYS A 61 11.51 3.56 21.47
C LYS A 61 12.98 3.18 21.28
N ASN A 62 13.37 2.86 20.06
CA ASN A 62 14.73 2.46 19.72
C ASN A 62 15.60 3.63 19.20
N ASP A 63 15.10 4.88 19.28
CA ASP A 63 15.79 6.08 18.79
C ASP A 63 16.19 6.02 17.30
N LEU A 64 15.36 5.36 16.49
CA LEU A 64 15.59 5.14 15.06
C LEU A 64 14.92 6.21 14.17
N ILE A 65 14.48 7.33 14.74
CA ILE A 65 13.76 8.39 14.02
C ILE A 65 14.54 9.70 14.05
N ASP A 66 15.02 10.11 12.87
CA ASP A 66 15.40 11.50 12.66
C ASP A 66 14.15 12.37 12.54
N LYS A 67 13.87 13.15 13.59
CA LYS A 67 12.69 14.02 13.69
C LYS A 67 12.65 15.11 12.62
N LYS A 68 13.81 15.64 12.20
CA LYS A 68 13.87 16.68 11.16
C LYS A 68 13.50 16.10 9.82
N ALA A 69 14.13 14.97 9.46
CA ALA A 69 13.80 14.26 8.23
C ALA A 69 12.32 13.82 8.23
N ALA A 70 11.83 13.26 9.34
CA ALA A 70 10.45 12.81 9.47
C ALA A 70 9.45 13.94 9.20
N LEU A 71 9.65 15.13 9.79
CA LEU A 71 8.74 16.27 9.59
C LEU A 71 8.73 16.73 8.11
N THR A 72 9.90 16.75 7.47
CA THR A 72 10.01 17.07 6.05
C THR A 72 9.27 16.05 5.17
N TYR A 73 9.44 14.75 5.42
CA TYR A 73 8.75 13.71 4.66
C TYR A 73 7.25 13.69 4.90
N ILE A 74 6.79 13.99 6.12
CA ILE A 74 5.36 14.16 6.42
C ILE A 74 4.77 15.30 5.56
N GLY A 75 5.47 16.43 5.46
CA GLY A 75 5.04 17.55 4.62
C GLY A 75 4.87 17.17 3.15
N TYR A 76 5.89 16.51 2.56
CA TYR A 76 5.79 16.02 1.18
C TYR A 76 4.72 14.94 1.01
N GLY A 77 4.54 14.08 2.01
CA GLY A 77 3.50 13.05 2.02
C GLY A 77 2.10 13.66 1.97
N LEU A 78 1.83 14.69 2.77
CA LEU A 78 0.54 15.39 2.77
C LEU A 78 0.23 16.05 1.42
N ILE A 79 1.24 16.69 0.80
CA ILE A 79 1.11 17.26 -0.55
C ILE A 79 0.79 16.15 -1.57
N GLY A 80 1.50 15.03 -1.49
CA GLY A 80 1.27 13.87 -2.36
C GLY A 80 -0.13 13.28 -2.20
N VAL A 81 -0.63 13.15 -0.97
CA VAL A 81 -1.99 12.69 -0.68
C VAL A 81 -3.03 13.66 -1.23
N ALA A 82 -2.86 14.96 -1.04
CA ALA A 82 -3.79 15.97 -1.56
C ALA A 82 -3.87 15.92 -3.10
N PHE A 83 -2.71 15.86 -3.77
CA PHE A 83 -2.65 15.71 -5.22
C PHE A 83 -3.28 14.40 -5.69
N GLY A 84 -2.93 13.29 -5.03
CA GLY A 84 -3.46 11.96 -5.34
C GLY A 84 -4.98 11.89 -5.19
N PHE A 85 -5.53 12.48 -4.13
CA PHE A 85 -6.97 12.56 -3.91
C PHE A 85 -7.69 13.36 -5.01
N PHE A 86 -7.14 14.51 -5.40
CA PHE A 86 -7.70 15.34 -6.46
C PHE A 86 -7.67 14.68 -7.84
N LEU A 87 -6.60 13.90 -8.10
CA LEU A 87 -6.47 13.11 -9.31
C LEU A 87 -7.43 11.92 -9.29
N LEU A 88 -7.54 11.21 -8.16
CA LEU A 88 -8.44 10.07 -7.96
C LEU A 88 -9.89 10.44 -8.29
N ASN A 89 -10.36 11.61 -7.85
CA ASN A 89 -11.73 12.08 -8.09
C ASN A 89 -12.03 12.45 -9.56
N ARG A 90 -11.00 12.56 -10.42
CA ARG A 90 -11.16 12.84 -11.86
C ARG A 90 -11.08 11.61 -12.73
N LEU A 91 -10.63 10.49 -12.18
CA LEU A 91 -10.41 9.28 -12.93
C LEU A 91 -11.61 8.35 -12.81
N GLU A 92 -12.02 7.78 -13.94
CA GLU A 92 -12.95 6.68 -13.94
C GLU A 92 -12.32 5.43 -13.31
N ASP A 93 -13.16 4.63 -12.65
CA ASP A 93 -12.74 3.42 -11.94
C ASP A 93 -12.02 2.41 -12.85
N ARG A 94 -12.45 2.29 -14.12
CA ARG A 94 -11.77 1.46 -15.13
C ARG A 94 -10.33 1.91 -15.37
N THR A 95 -10.11 3.23 -15.48
CA THR A 95 -8.77 3.80 -15.69
C THR A 95 -7.87 3.54 -14.49
N LEU A 96 -8.41 3.68 -13.27
CA LEU A 96 -7.70 3.34 -12.03
C LEU A 96 -7.27 1.88 -11.98
N ARG A 97 -8.14 0.94 -12.37
CA ARG A 97 -7.80 -0.50 -12.45
C ARG A 97 -6.67 -0.75 -13.44
N ILE A 98 -6.75 -0.14 -14.63
CA ILE A 98 -5.71 -0.30 -15.67
C ILE A 98 -4.37 0.23 -15.17
N ILE A 99 -4.34 1.44 -14.59
CA ILE A 99 -3.11 2.02 -14.03
C ILE A 99 -2.51 1.08 -12.97
N PHE A 100 -3.33 0.60 -12.03
CA PHE A 100 -2.86 -0.30 -10.98
C PHE A 100 -2.33 -1.63 -11.55
N ALA A 101 -3.03 -2.22 -12.52
CA ALA A 101 -2.61 -3.45 -13.17
C ALA A 101 -1.27 -3.28 -13.91
N VAL A 102 -1.09 -2.18 -14.64
CA VAL A 102 0.17 -1.86 -15.33
C VAL A 102 1.30 -1.71 -14.32
N ILE A 103 1.09 -1.00 -13.21
CA ILE A 103 2.10 -0.88 -12.14
C ILE A 103 2.48 -2.25 -11.59
N LEU A 104 1.50 -3.11 -11.29
CA LEU A 104 1.77 -4.46 -10.78
C LEU A 104 2.58 -5.31 -11.76
N ILE A 105 2.23 -5.28 -13.05
CA ILE A 105 2.98 -6.01 -14.09
C ILE A 105 4.40 -5.46 -14.20
N LEU A 106 4.59 -4.14 -14.21
CA LEU A 106 5.91 -3.52 -14.30
C LEU A 106 6.78 -3.86 -13.09
N VAL A 107 6.23 -3.78 -11.87
CA VAL A 107 6.95 -4.14 -10.64
C VAL A 107 7.30 -5.63 -10.63
N GLY A 108 6.33 -6.49 -10.96
CA GLY A 108 6.55 -7.93 -11.02
C GLY A 108 7.59 -8.32 -12.08
N ALA A 109 7.52 -7.73 -13.28
CA ALA A 109 8.49 -7.95 -14.34
C ALA A 109 9.88 -7.46 -13.94
N LYS A 110 9.98 -6.27 -13.32
CA LYS A 110 11.23 -5.72 -12.82
C LYS A 110 11.87 -6.66 -11.79
N ASP A 111 11.11 -7.13 -10.81
CA ASP A 111 11.63 -7.97 -9.73
C ASP A 111 12.01 -9.39 -10.21
N LEU A 112 11.36 -9.89 -11.27
CA LEU A 112 11.66 -11.20 -11.87
C LEU A 112 12.86 -11.15 -12.83
N LEU A 113 12.95 -10.09 -13.64
CA LEU A 113 13.90 -10.00 -14.76
C LEU A 113 15.20 -9.29 -14.39
N LEU A 114 15.17 -8.35 -13.44
CA LEU A 114 16.39 -7.67 -13.02
C LEU A 114 17.11 -8.48 -11.94
N PRO A 115 18.40 -8.81 -12.13
CA PRO A 115 19.17 -9.48 -11.10
C PRO A 115 19.18 -8.61 -9.84
N LYS A 116 18.79 -9.20 -8.69
CA LYS A 116 18.89 -8.52 -7.40
C LYS A 116 20.32 -8.05 -7.22
N LYS A 117 20.53 -6.72 -7.26
CA LYS A 117 21.82 -6.13 -6.90
C LYS A 117 22.11 -6.56 -5.47
N LYS A 118 23.10 -7.44 -5.28
CA LYS A 118 23.65 -7.76 -3.95
C LYS A 118 24.11 -6.43 -3.35
N LYS A 119 23.39 -5.94 -2.33
CA LYS A 119 23.93 -4.95 -1.40
C LYS A 119 24.85 -5.67 -0.43
#